data_AF-A0A7Y4WZZ3-F1
#
_entry.id   AF-A0A7Y4WZZ3-F1
#
_cell.length_a   1.000
_cell.length_b   1.000
_cell.length_c   1.000
_cell.angle_alpha   90.00
_cell.angle_beta   90.00
_cell.angle_gamma   90.00
#
_symmetry.space_group_name_H-M   'P 1'
#
loop_
_entity.id
_entity.type
_entity.pdbx_description
1 polymer ?
#
loop_
_entity_poly.entity_id
_entity_poly.type
_entity_poly.pdbx_seq_one_letter_code
_entity_poly.pdbx_strand_id
1 'polypeptide(L)'
;MKKHLFIPVLLLFIVLIGACKKDSDSSPPATDTSLSAIVIDFPTAGTLYINGSSITITGTIVDNDNLNQARVEIRNKITNAIYNQQQSSTGTVSFYRFTWNWTVAGITGPTQGTVKIISKDKNGFEVSKQVDILLDN
;
A
#
# COMPACT_ATOMS: atom_id res chain seq x y z
N MET A 1 -7.81 -63.95 22.19
CA MET A 1 -9.12 -63.27 22.25
C MET A 1 -9.09 -62.26 23.40
N LYS A 2 -9.68 -61.07 23.18
CA LYS A 2 -9.91 -59.95 24.13
C LYS A 2 -10.22 -60.46 25.56
N LYS A 3 -9.89 -59.73 26.65
CA LYS A 3 -10.66 -58.56 27.13
C LYS A 3 -9.95 -57.89 28.33
N HIS A 4 -10.10 -56.57 28.40
CA HIS A 4 -9.72 -55.66 29.48
C HIS A 4 -10.27 -56.06 30.86
N LEU A 5 -9.59 -55.69 31.95
CA LEU A 5 -10.29 -55.42 33.22
C LEU A 5 -9.53 -54.46 34.19
N PHE A 6 -10.10 -53.26 34.31
CA PHE A 6 -10.31 -52.39 35.49
C PHE A 6 -9.17 -52.08 36.48
N ILE A 7 -8.78 -50.80 36.54
CA ILE A 7 -8.21 -50.13 37.71
C ILE A 7 -9.21 -49.05 38.15
N PRO A 8 -9.68 -49.02 39.41
CA PRO A 8 -10.65 -48.03 39.88
C PRO A 8 -9.96 -46.72 40.30
N VAL A 9 -10.73 -45.67 40.02
CA VAL A 9 -10.55 -44.25 40.36
C VAL A 9 -10.50 -44.02 41.87
N LEU A 10 -9.58 -43.17 42.35
CA LEU A 10 -9.78 -42.40 43.58
C LEU A 10 -9.12 -41.02 43.51
N LEU A 11 -10.01 -40.01 43.44
CA LEU A 11 -9.89 -38.59 43.77
C LEU A 11 -8.51 -37.99 44.08
N LEU A 12 -8.18 -36.89 43.38
CA LEU A 12 -8.03 -35.60 44.07
C LEU A 12 -8.35 -34.42 43.16
N PHE A 13 -9.39 -33.71 43.55
CA PHE A 13 -9.89 -32.46 42.99
C PHE A 13 -9.12 -31.32 43.68
N ILE A 14 -8.21 -30.63 42.99
CA ILE A 14 -7.72 -29.32 43.43
C ILE A 14 -7.87 -28.33 42.26
N VAL A 15 -8.92 -27.54 42.42
CA VAL A 15 -9.27 -26.31 41.71
C VAL A 15 -8.18 -25.27 41.95
N LEU A 16 -7.57 -24.74 40.88
CA LEU A 16 -7.02 -23.38 40.82
C LEU A 16 -7.07 -22.89 39.37
N ILE A 17 -8.28 -22.69 38.85
CA ILE A 17 -8.49 -21.79 37.71
C ILE A 17 -8.39 -20.37 38.26
N GLY A 18 -7.18 -19.81 38.21
CA GLY A 18 -6.96 -18.37 38.28
C GLY A 18 -7.56 -17.73 37.04
N ALA A 19 -8.88 -17.52 37.04
CA ALA A 19 -9.56 -16.70 36.07
C ALA A 19 -9.18 -15.24 36.35
N CYS A 20 -8.17 -14.76 35.63
CA CYS A 20 -7.96 -13.33 35.46
C CYS A 20 -9.23 -12.73 34.83
N LYS A 21 -10.10 -12.14 35.66
CA LYS A 21 -11.01 -11.11 35.19
C LYS A 21 -10.16 -9.89 34.86
N LYS A 22 -9.67 -9.83 33.63
CA LYS A 22 -9.37 -8.56 33.01
C LYS A 22 -10.63 -8.19 32.23
N ASP A 23 -11.47 -7.37 32.85
CA ASP A 23 -12.58 -6.69 32.18
C ASP A 23 -11.95 -5.93 31.02
N SER A 24 -11.96 -6.59 29.87
CA SER A 24 -11.47 -6.04 28.62
C SER A 24 -12.75 -5.61 27.94
N ASP A 25 -13.10 -4.34 28.06
CA ASP A 25 -13.87 -3.66 27.03
C ASP A 25 -13.03 -3.72 25.74
N SER A 26 -12.96 -4.91 25.16
CA SER A 26 -12.38 -5.17 23.85
C SER A 26 -13.54 -5.20 22.88
N SER A 27 -14.25 -4.07 22.78
CA SER A 27 -14.83 -3.73 21.49
C SER A 27 -13.67 -3.80 20.49
N PRO A 28 -13.78 -4.61 19.42
CA PRO A 28 -12.72 -4.68 18.42
C PRO A 28 -12.39 -3.25 17.97
N PRO A 29 -11.10 -2.91 17.77
CA PRO A 29 -10.75 -1.59 17.26
C PRO A 29 -11.59 -1.31 16.03
N ALA A 30 -12.18 -0.11 15.96
CA ALA A 30 -13.02 0.27 14.84
C ALA A 30 -12.28 0.00 13.52
N THR A 31 -12.91 -0.77 12.63
CA THR A 31 -12.32 -1.05 11.32
C THR A 31 -12.22 0.25 10.55
N ASP A 32 -11.00 0.62 10.16
CA ASP A 32 -10.79 1.74 9.26
C ASP A 32 -11.47 1.47 7.91
N THR A 33 -12.22 2.45 7.44
CA THR A 33 -12.93 2.44 6.15
C THR A 33 -12.64 3.68 5.32
N SER A 34 -11.76 4.57 5.81
CA SER A 34 -11.39 5.79 5.11
C SER A 34 -10.39 5.48 4.01
N LEU A 35 -10.60 6.07 2.84
CA LEU A 35 -9.69 5.93 1.71
C LEU A 35 -8.73 7.12 1.71
N SER A 36 -7.44 6.83 1.53
CA SER A 36 -6.43 7.86 1.31
C SER A 36 -6.74 8.76 0.10
N ALA A 37 -6.35 10.03 0.19
CA ALA A 37 -6.48 11.03 -0.85
C ALA A 37 -5.11 11.37 -1.47
N ILE A 38 -5.00 11.25 -2.81
CA ILE A 38 -3.77 11.52 -3.55
C ILE A 38 -3.87 12.85 -4.31
N VAL A 39 -2.83 13.67 -4.23
CA VAL A 39 -2.59 14.84 -5.07
C VAL A 39 -1.26 14.67 -5.79
N ILE A 40 -1.27 14.89 -7.10
CA ILE A 40 -0.07 14.95 -7.94
C ILE A 40 0.11 16.42 -8.29
N ASP A 41 1.18 17.03 -7.78
CA ASP A 41 1.49 18.44 -8.03
C ASP A 41 2.24 18.60 -9.36
N PHE A 42 3.10 17.63 -9.68
CA PHE A 42 3.86 17.58 -10.93
C PHE A 42 4.16 16.12 -11.29
N PRO A 43 4.14 15.72 -12.58
CA PRO A 43 3.81 16.53 -13.76
C PRO A 43 2.34 16.92 -13.88
N THR A 44 2.08 17.97 -14.67
CA THR A 44 0.74 18.31 -15.16
C THR A 44 0.40 17.48 -16.41
N ALA A 45 -0.89 17.39 -16.73
CA ALA A 45 -1.35 16.64 -17.90
C ALA A 45 -0.73 17.17 -19.20
N GLY A 46 -0.24 16.27 -20.04
CA GLY A 46 0.33 16.59 -21.35
C GLY A 46 1.78 17.09 -21.33
N THR A 47 2.44 17.15 -20.18
CA THR A 47 3.87 17.46 -20.13
C THR A 47 4.67 16.48 -20.99
N LEU A 48 5.52 17.02 -21.87
CA LEU A 48 6.39 16.25 -22.76
C LEU A 48 7.75 16.01 -22.11
N TYR A 49 8.23 14.78 -22.19
CA TYR A 49 9.59 14.40 -21.81
C TYR A 49 10.28 13.63 -22.95
N ILE A 50 11.54 13.99 -23.17
CA ILE A 50 12.39 13.39 -24.20
C ILE A 50 13.25 12.31 -23.58
N ASN A 51 13.58 11.28 -24.34
CA ASN A 51 14.48 10.21 -23.93
C ASN A 51 15.82 10.79 -23.44
N GLY A 52 16.31 10.28 -22.30
CA GLY A 52 17.47 10.81 -21.57
C GLY A 52 17.17 11.97 -20.61
N SER A 53 16.00 12.62 -20.68
CA SER A 53 15.62 13.67 -19.72
C SER A 53 15.21 13.10 -18.37
N SER A 54 15.31 13.92 -17.32
CA SER A 54 14.81 13.57 -15.99
C SER A 54 13.39 14.07 -15.78
N ILE A 55 12.54 13.18 -15.30
CA ILE A 55 11.21 13.46 -14.76
C ILE A 55 11.35 13.54 -13.25
N THR A 56 10.93 14.65 -12.66
CA THR A 56 10.62 14.74 -11.23
C THR A 56 9.12 14.60 -11.05
N ILE A 57 8.69 13.88 -10.03
CA ILE A 57 7.28 13.59 -9.73
C ILE A 57 7.04 13.97 -8.29
N THR A 58 6.15 14.92 -8.04
CA THR A 58 5.88 15.45 -6.70
C THR A 58 4.40 15.47 -6.39
N GLY A 59 4.10 15.41 -5.10
CA GLY A 59 2.73 15.46 -4.62
C GLY A 59 2.62 15.02 -3.17
N THR A 60 1.38 14.77 -2.77
CA THR A 60 1.03 14.42 -1.40
C THR A 60 -0.01 13.31 -1.35
N ILE A 61 0.05 12.53 -0.28
CA ILE A 61 -0.96 11.55 0.10
C ILE A 61 -1.40 11.88 1.52
N VAL A 62 -2.71 11.96 1.72
CA VAL A 62 -3.35 12.18 3.03
C VAL A 62 -4.17 10.96 3.38
N ASP A 63 -4.12 10.55 4.64
CA ASP A 63 -4.90 9.44 5.18
C ASP A 63 -5.22 9.67 6.67
N ASN A 64 -6.05 8.83 7.29
CA ASN A 64 -6.44 8.95 8.69
C ASN A 64 -5.48 8.23 9.68
N ASP A 65 -4.17 8.37 9.46
CA ASP A 65 -3.09 7.69 10.21
C ASP A 65 -2.95 6.18 9.92
N ASN A 66 -3.34 5.76 8.71
CA ASN A 66 -3.19 4.38 8.25
C ASN A 66 -2.36 4.21 6.98
N LEU A 67 -1.82 5.29 6.39
CA LEU A 67 -0.98 5.17 5.19
C LEU A 67 0.29 4.35 5.49
N ASN A 68 0.50 3.29 4.72
CA ASN A 68 1.60 2.33 4.92
C ASN A 68 2.60 2.34 3.75
N GLN A 69 2.11 2.49 2.52
CA GLN A 69 2.94 2.45 1.32
C GLN A 69 2.48 3.47 0.28
N ALA A 70 3.44 3.96 -0.48
CA ALA A 70 3.23 4.76 -1.67
C ALA A 70 4.07 4.20 -2.82
N ARG A 71 3.50 4.06 -4.01
CA ARG A 71 4.15 3.55 -5.21
C ARG A 71 3.90 4.49 -6.38
N VAL A 72 4.93 4.77 -7.16
CA VAL A 72 4.82 5.41 -8.47
C VAL A 72 5.09 4.38 -9.56
N GLU A 73 4.34 4.50 -10.65
CA GLU A 73 4.52 3.73 -11.88
C GLU A 73 4.46 4.69 -13.06
N ILE A 74 5.47 4.64 -13.93
CA ILE A 74 5.42 5.26 -15.25
C ILE A 74 5.10 4.19 -16.27
N ARG A 75 4.04 4.40 -17.04
CA ARG A 75 3.49 3.37 -17.93
C ARG A 75 3.26 3.91 -19.32
N ASN A 76 3.33 3.03 -20.31
CA ASN A 76 2.70 3.25 -21.61
C ASN A 76 1.18 3.22 -21.42
N LYS A 77 0.48 4.26 -21.88
CA LYS A 77 -0.97 4.39 -21.71
C LYS A 77 -1.77 3.35 -22.50
N ILE A 78 -1.25 2.91 -23.65
CA ILE A 78 -1.95 1.99 -24.56
C ILE A 78 -1.67 0.54 -24.20
N THR A 79 -0.40 0.18 -24.00
CA THR A 79 0.01 -1.21 -23.73
C THR A 79 0.02 -1.56 -22.24
N ASN A 80 -0.11 -0.57 -21.35
CA ASN A 80 0.07 -0.69 -19.90
C ASN A 80 1.46 -1.18 -19.45
N ALA A 81 2.43 -1.27 -20.37
CA ALA A 81 3.81 -1.63 -20.05
C ALA A 81 4.40 -0.63 -19.05
N ILE A 82 5.04 -1.14 -17.99
CA ILE A 82 5.71 -0.32 -16.98
C ILE A 82 7.11 0.03 -17.50
N TYR A 83 7.38 1.32 -17.65
CA TYR A 83 8.71 1.83 -17.95
C TYR A 83 9.55 2.00 -16.68
N ASN A 84 8.93 2.42 -15.59
CA ASN A 84 9.58 2.52 -14.29
C ASN A 84 8.56 2.33 -13.16
N GLN A 85 9.02 1.80 -12.03
CA GLN A 85 8.26 1.76 -10.80
C GLN A 85 9.18 1.98 -9.59
N GLN A 86 8.67 2.67 -8.59
CA GLN A 86 9.36 2.83 -7.30
C GLN A 86 8.33 2.78 -6.18
N GLN A 87 8.65 2.06 -5.10
CA GLN A 87 7.83 1.96 -3.90
C GLN A 87 8.56 2.56 -2.70
N SER A 88 7.80 3.12 -1.76
CA SER A 88 8.28 3.67 -0.50
C SER A 88 7.36 3.22 0.63
N SER A 89 7.94 2.77 1.74
CA SER A 89 7.22 2.58 3.00
C SER A 89 7.07 3.93 3.68
N THR A 90 5.89 4.23 4.21
CA THR A 90 5.60 5.50 4.90
C THR A 90 5.60 5.36 6.41
N GLY A 91 5.57 4.12 6.94
CA GLY A 91 5.75 3.86 8.37
C GLY A 91 4.55 4.13 9.27
N THR A 92 3.33 4.19 8.72
CA THR A 92 2.12 4.72 9.39
C THR A 92 2.17 6.23 9.54
N VAL A 93 1.49 6.93 8.64
CA VAL A 93 1.36 8.38 8.75
C VAL A 93 -0.01 8.81 8.24
N SER A 94 -0.47 9.96 8.71
CA SER A 94 -1.62 10.66 8.13
C SER A 94 -1.26 11.53 6.93
N PHE A 95 0.03 11.81 6.73
CA PHE A 95 0.51 12.68 5.66
C PHE A 95 1.85 12.20 5.12
N TYR A 96 1.95 12.10 3.79
CA TYR A 96 3.19 11.77 3.09
C TYR A 96 3.38 12.69 1.89
N ARG A 97 4.53 13.37 1.82
CA ARG A 97 4.97 14.11 0.64
C ARG A 97 6.01 13.27 -0.10
N PHE A 98 5.79 13.08 -1.39
CA PHE A 98 6.69 12.32 -2.25
C PHE A 98 7.43 13.22 -3.23
N THR A 99 8.67 12.81 -3.52
CA THR A 99 9.49 13.30 -4.62
C THR A 99 10.22 12.11 -5.22
N TRP A 100 9.82 11.68 -6.42
CA TRP A 100 10.47 10.61 -7.15
C TRP A 100 11.09 11.14 -8.42
N ASN A 101 12.27 10.62 -8.77
CA ASN A 101 12.97 11.01 -9.98
C ASN A 101 13.15 9.80 -10.89
N TRP A 102 12.93 10.00 -12.18
CA TRP A 102 13.13 8.97 -13.21
C TRP A 102 13.83 9.58 -14.41
N THR A 103 14.89 8.94 -14.90
CA THR A 103 15.47 9.27 -16.21
C THR A 103 14.73 8.50 -17.29
N VAL A 104 14.09 9.21 -18.23
CA VAL A 104 13.40 8.61 -19.37
C VAL A 104 14.40 7.78 -20.17
N ALA A 105 14.09 6.52 -20.38
CA ALA A 105 14.93 5.59 -21.13
C ALA A 105 14.05 4.61 -21.92
N GLY A 106 14.53 4.18 -23.09
CA GLY A 106 13.88 3.12 -23.87
C GLY A 106 12.62 3.56 -24.64
N ILE A 107 12.42 4.86 -24.84
CA ILE A 107 11.36 5.39 -25.70
C ILE A 107 11.91 5.47 -27.13
N THR A 108 11.23 4.83 -28.07
CA THR A 108 11.69 4.72 -29.48
C THR A 108 10.90 5.62 -30.44
N GLY A 109 9.92 6.35 -29.93
CA GLY A 109 9.12 7.32 -30.68
C GLY A 109 7.95 7.86 -29.85
N PRO A 110 7.08 8.70 -30.45
CA PRO A 110 6.01 9.37 -29.75
C PRO A 110 5.08 8.39 -29.03
N THR A 111 4.98 8.54 -27.72
CA THR A 111 4.32 7.60 -26.82
C THR A 111 3.45 8.35 -25.83
N GLN A 112 2.17 7.96 -25.73
CA GLN A 112 1.31 8.40 -24.63
C GLN A 112 1.70 7.64 -23.36
N GLY A 113 2.07 8.37 -22.31
CA GLY A 113 2.44 7.81 -21.03
C GLY A 113 1.48 8.20 -19.92
N THR A 114 1.58 7.51 -18.78
CA THR A 114 0.89 7.88 -17.54
C THR A 114 1.86 7.84 -16.37
N VAL A 115 1.79 8.85 -15.50
CA VAL A 115 2.33 8.76 -14.13
C VAL A 115 1.19 8.33 -13.22
N LYS A 116 1.28 7.13 -12.65
CA LYS A 116 0.29 6.57 -11.73
C LYS A 116 0.89 6.50 -10.32
N ILE A 117 0.21 7.11 -9.37
CA ILE A 117 0.50 6.98 -7.95
C ILE A 117 -0.51 6.02 -7.34
N ILE A 118 -0.03 5.07 -6.56
CA ILE A 118 -0.82 4.14 -5.77
C ILE A 118 -0.46 4.34 -4.30
N SER A 119 -1.46 4.56 -3.46
CA SER A 119 -1.34 4.48 -2.00
C SER A 119 -1.91 3.16 -1.52
N LYS A 120 -1.34 2.64 -0.44
CA LYS A 120 -1.85 1.49 0.29
C LYS A 120 -1.80 1.76 1.77
N ASP A 121 -2.92 1.55 2.45
CA ASP A 121 -2.98 1.65 3.90
C ASP A 121 -2.52 0.33 4.59
N LYS A 122 -2.61 0.30 5.92
CA LYS A 122 -2.30 -0.91 6.72
C LYS A 122 -3.29 -2.04 6.55
N ASN A 123 -4.53 -1.70 6.23
CA ASN A 123 -5.66 -2.61 6.12
C ASN A 123 -5.70 -3.28 4.73
N GLY A 124 -4.87 -2.79 3.81
CA GLY A 124 -4.71 -3.30 2.45
C GLY A 124 -5.57 -2.58 1.42
N PHE A 125 -6.28 -1.52 1.79
CA PHE A 125 -7.02 -0.71 0.83
C PHE A 125 -6.04 0.06 -0.05
N GLU A 126 -6.25 -0.02 -1.36
CA GLU A 126 -5.43 0.66 -2.36
C GLU A 126 -6.26 1.72 -3.09
N VAL A 127 -5.70 2.92 -3.19
CA VAL A 127 -6.24 4.01 -4.01
C VAL A 127 -5.19 4.36 -5.05
N SER A 128 -5.63 4.77 -6.25
CA SER A 128 -4.71 5.27 -7.25
C SER A 128 -5.20 6.53 -7.93
N LYS A 129 -4.26 7.37 -8.33
CA LYS A 129 -4.48 8.57 -9.13
C LYS A 129 -3.42 8.63 -10.21
N GLN A 130 -3.79 9.15 -11.37
CA GLN A 130 -2.88 9.24 -12.50
C GLN A 130 -3.00 10.55 -13.23
N VAL A 131 -1.91 10.92 -13.92
CA VAL A 131 -1.83 12.03 -14.86
C VAL A 131 -1.21 11.53 -16.16
N ASP A 132 -1.78 11.98 -17.28
CA ASP A 132 -1.28 11.64 -18.61
C ASP A 132 -0.09 12.53 -18.97
N ILE A 133 0.95 11.94 -19.56
CA ILE A 133 2.14 12.63 -20.03
C ILE A 133 2.46 12.20 -21.47
N LEU A 134 3.34 12.94 -22.13
CA LEU A 134 3.87 12.59 -23.44
C LEU A 134 5.34 12.20 -23.29
N LEU A 135 5.73 11.11 -23.95
CA LEU A 135 7.09 10.62 -24.00
C LEU A 135 7.52 10.57 -25.46
N ASP A 136 8.74 11.00 -25.76
CA ASP A 136 9.30 10.92 -27.11
C ASP A 136 10.80 10.58 -27.05
N ASN A 137 11.39 10.28 -28.20
CA ASN A 137 12.82 9.99 -28.34
C ASN A 137 13.66 11.25 -28.59
#